data_AF-A0A222END4-F1
#
_entry.id   AF-A0A222END4-F1
#
_cell.length_a   1.000
_cell.length_b   1.000
_cell.length_c   1.000
_cell.angle_alpha   90.00
_cell.angle_beta   90.00
_cell.angle_gamma   90.00
#
_symmetry.space_group_name_H-M   'P 1'
#
loop_
_entity.id
_entity.type
_entity.pdbx_description
1 polymer ?
#
loop_
_entity_poly.entity_id
_entity_poly.type
_entity_poly.pdbx_seq_one_letter_code
_entity_poly.pdbx_strand_id
1 'polypeptide(L)'
;MKIRKIDNTYWVKNIFVDSNYLYLTNSEPNKSCFLGRIPLVILKENLKIKSDLERYFLSNPNPMEFDAVLGANSDVEIIYNSDKYIQNFFTIDKNNYITFIDNENNIKTIGYNGYNIEKIKDFLFLNKIKDDCVFKNKNKIFLLKKDDYINIDAVNIIYINNQYIIQDSLEKISIYDLNFNFVKYIEKSNEFKKIYFLNKKNILISFLNNNKTYMYNLDTNKKEIFCDFFINRAVLVNEELLIAKSNMNDNLYFIE
;
A
#
# COMPACT_ATOMS: atom_id res chain seq x y z
N MET A 1 -0.78 -8.26 -20.35
CA MET A 1 -0.28 -8.08 -18.98
C MET A 1 1.11 -8.70 -18.89
N LYS A 2 2.12 -7.88 -18.63
CA LYS A 2 3.50 -8.29 -18.43
C LYS A 2 3.81 -8.19 -16.94
N ILE A 3 4.17 -9.30 -16.32
CA ILE A 3 4.61 -9.34 -14.92
C ILE A 3 6.13 -9.46 -14.91
N ARG A 4 6.82 -8.47 -14.34
CA ARG A 4 8.28 -8.48 -14.16
C ARG A 4 8.60 -8.63 -12.69
N LYS A 5 9.33 -9.69 -12.33
CA LYS A 5 9.88 -9.85 -10.98
C LYS A 5 11.14 -8.99 -10.85
N ILE A 6 11.27 -8.30 -9.73
CA ILE A 6 12.46 -7.53 -9.38
C ILE A 6 13.22 -8.28 -8.30
N ASP A 7 14.37 -8.85 -8.66
CA ASP A 7 15.25 -9.50 -7.70
C ASP A 7 15.81 -8.49 -6.68
N ASN A 8 16.33 -8.98 -5.56
CA ASN A 8 16.97 -8.16 -4.53
C ASN A 8 16.07 -7.13 -3.83
N THR A 9 14.75 -7.32 -3.90
CA THR A 9 13.76 -6.47 -3.20
C THR A 9 13.09 -7.16 -2.02
N TYR A 10 13.64 -8.29 -1.57
CA TYR A 10 13.13 -9.09 -0.45
C TYR A 10 13.01 -8.29 0.86
N TRP A 11 13.90 -7.32 1.04
CA TRP A 11 13.96 -6.43 2.19
C TRP A 11 12.78 -5.45 2.24
N VAL A 12 12.17 -5.09 1.10
CA VAL A 12 11.07 -4.13 1.05
C VAL A 12 9.83 -4.76 1.66
N LYS A 13 9.42 -4.37 2.86
CA LYS A 13 8.23 -4.92 3.55
C LYS A 13 6.95 -4.14 3.28
N ASN A 14 7.01 -2.82 3.18
CA ASN A 14 5.87 -1.99 2.76
C ASN A 14 6.28 -1.01 1.64
N ILE A 15 5.27 -0.55 0.89
CA ILE A 15 5.39 0.31 -0.28
C ILE A 15 4.32 1.38 -0.19
N PHE A 16 4.70 2.63 -0.44
CA PHE A 16 3.79 3.77 -0.49
C PHE A 16 4.13 4.61 -1.71
N VAL A 17 3.19 5.40 -2.22
CA VAL A 17 3.42 6.21 -3.42
C VAL A 17 2.70 7.54 -3.29
N ASP A 18 3.34 8.62 -3.72
CA ASP A 18 2.72 9.91 -3.94
C ASP A 18 2.88 10.34 -5.42
N SER A 19 2.64 11.61 -5.74
CA SER A 19 2.76 12.10 -7.13
C SER A 19 4.19 12.09 -7.68
N ASN A 20 5.21 12.06 -6.82
CA ASN A 20 6.60 12.32 -7.18
C ASN A 20 7.54 11.16 -6.84
N TYR A 21 7.25 10.38 -5.79
CA TYR A 21 8.12 9.36 -5.23
C TYR A 21 7.39 8.04 -4.95
N LEU A 22 8.14 6.95 -5.09
CA LEU A 22 7.85 5.67 -4.48
C LEU A 22 8.63 5.58 -3.17
N TYR A 23 7.94 5.22 -2.09
CA TYR A 23 8.52 5.04 -0.77
C TYR A 23 8.57 3.57 -0.42
N LEU A 24 9.69 3.15 0.17
CA LEU A 24 10.00 1.77 0.51
C LEU A 24 10.43 1.71 1.97
N THR A 25 10.06 0.64 2.67
CA THR A 25 10.53 0.44 4.04
C THR A 25 10.85 -1.01 4.29
N ASN A 26 11.90 -1.27 5.08
CA ASN A 26 12.28 -2.60 5.55
C ASN A 26 11.56 -3.01 6.84
N SER A 27 10.43 -2.37 7.17
CA SER A 27 9.82 -2.48 8.48
C SER A 27 9.53 -3.92 8.90
N GLU A 28 10.22 -4.35 9.95
CA GLU A 28 10.03 -5.62 10.65
C GLU A 28 9.88 -5.33 12.15
N PRO A 29 8.99 -6.05 12.87
CA PRO A 29 8.88 -5.87 14.31
C PRO A 29 10.23 -6.09 15.01
N ASN A 30 10.56 -5.24 15.98
CA ASN A 30 11.78 -5.31 16.79
C ASN A 30 13.12 -5.16 16.02
N LYS A 31 13.11 -4.57 14.83
CA LYS A 31 14.34 -4.27 14.08
C LYS A 31 14.43 -2.79 13.75
N SER A 32 15.65 -2.31 13.52
CA SER A 32 15.86 -0.97 12.97
C SER A 32 15.24 -0.90 11.57
N CYS A 33 14.36 0.07 11.42
CA CYS A 33 13.57 0.32 10.23
C CYS A 33 14.01 1.63 9.59
N PHE A 34 13.95 1.70 8.26
CA PHE A 34 14.12 2.94 7.54
C PHE A 34 12.95 3.18 6.58
N LEU A 35 12.78 4.44 6.21
CA LEU A 35 11.99 4.88 5.07
C LEU A 35 12.95 5.35 4.00
N GLY A 36 12.94 4.68 2.86
CA GLY A 36 13.63 5.08 1.65
C GLY A 36 12.66 5.67 0.62
N ARG A 37 13.17 6.47 -0.32
CA ARG A 37 12.40 6.96 -1.47
C ARG A 37 13.18 6.84 -2.77
N ILE A 38 12.46 6.69 -3.88
CA ILE A 38 12.99 6.82 -5.25
C ILE A 38 12.05 7.73 -6.06
N PRO A 39 12.56 8.75 -6.77
CA PRO A 39 11.75 9.54 -7.69
C PRO A 39 11.07 8.67 -8.75
N LEU A 40 9.78 8.90 -9.00
CA LEU A 40 9.01 8.14 -9.99
C LEU A 40 9.54 8.32 -11.42
N VAL A 41 10.21 9.45 -11.71
CA VAL A 41 10.88 9.68 -13.00
C VAL A 41 12.02 8.68 -13.18
N ILE A 42 12.91 8.56 -12.18
CA ILE A 42 14.04 7.61 -12.18
C ILE A 42 13.51 6.17 -12.25
N LEU A 43 12.46 5.86 -11.49
CA LEU A 43 11.81 4.54 -11.54
C LEU A 43 11.33 4.19 -12.95
N LYS A 44 10.63 5.12 -13.63
CA LYS A 44 10.12 4.93 -14.99
C LYS A 44 11.23 4.79 -16.02
N GLU A 45 12.29 5.58 -15.90
CA GLU A 45 13.47 5.46 -16.77
C GLU A 45 14.12 4.08 -16.61
N ASN A 46 14.29 3.61 -15.38
CA ASN A 46 14.81 2.28 -15.10
C ASN A 46 13.95 1.16 -15.71
N LEU A 47 12.61 1.30 -15.73
CA LEU A 47 11.71 0.33 -16.36
C LEU A 47 11.78 0.34 -17.91
N LYS A 48 12.09 1.49 -18.51
CA LYS A 48 12.27 1.66 -19.96
C LYS A 48 13.62 1.15 -20.45
N ILE A 49 14.69 1.32 -19.67
CA ILE A 49 16.06 1.28 -20.18
C ILE A 49 16.65 -0.13 -20.34
N LYS A 50 16.21 -1.18 -19.63
CA LYS A 50 16.66 -2.56 -19.96
C LYS A 50 15.61 -3.62 -19.63
N SER A 51 15.10 -4.28 -20.67
CA SER A 51 14.39 -5.55 -20.54
C SER A 51 15.33 -6.75 -20.39
N ASP A 52 16.62 -6.64 -20.73
CA ASP A 52 17.50 -7.80 -20.81
C ASP A 52 18.96 -7.41 -20.49
N LEU A 53 19.66 -8.30 -19.79
CA LEU A 53 21.09 -8.28 -19.43
C LEU A 53 21.46 -7.50 -18.14
N GLU A 54 21.47 -8.25 -17.04
CA GLU A 54 22.34 -8.08 -15.85
C GLU A 54 22.23 -6.78 -15.04
N ARG A 55 21.16 -6.00 -15.20
CA ARG A 55 20.89 -4.87 -14.28
C ARG A 55 20.01 -5.30 -13.13
N TYR A 56 20.57 -5.23 -11.92
CA TYR A 56 19.78 -5.16 -10.69
C TYR A 56 18.96 -3.87 -10.75
N PHE A 57 17.66 -3.97 -10.95
CA PHE A 57 16.76 -2.82 -10.78
C PHE A 57 16.85 -2.34 -9.32
N LEU A 58 17.10 -1.04 -9.10
CA LEU A 58 17.58 -0.42 -7.85
C LEU A 58 19.06 -0.66 -7.49
N SER A 59 19.87 -1.24 -8.38
CA SER A 59 21.35 -1.34 -8.37
C SER A 59 22.04 -1.93 -7.12
N ASN A 60 21.36 -2.09 -5.98
CA ASN A 60 21.81 -2.83 -4.81
C ASN A 60 20.62 -3.16 -3.89
N PRO A 61 20.62 -4.32 -3.20
CA PRO A 61 19.63 -4.63 -2.17
C PRO A 61 19.88 -3.73 -0.95
N ASN A 62 18.91 -3.71 -0.03
CA ASN A 62 18.84 -2.93 1.21
C ASN A 62 20.04 -1.97 1.46
N PRO A 63 19.88 -0.64 1.33
CA PRO A 63 20.97 0.33 1.48
C PRO A 63 21.68 0.29 2.84
N MET A 64 21.12 -0.39 3.85
CA MET A 64 21.72 -0.60 5.17
C MET A 64 22.53 -1.91 5.33
N GLU A 65 22.39 -2.90 4.45
CA GLU A 65 23.00 -4.24 4.62
C GLU A 65 24.25 -4.48 3.77
N PHE A 66 24.53 -3.61 2.80
CA PHE A 66 25.65 -3.74 1.87
C PHE A 66 26.73 -2.69 2.17
N ASP A 67 27.93 -2.87 1.62
CA ASP A 67 29.02 -1.91 1.86
C ASP A 67 28.65 -0.49 1.36
N ALA A 68 29.35 0.53 1.87
CA ALA A 68 29.06 1.93 1.55
C ALA A 68 29.18 2.27 0.05
N VAL A 69 30.05 1.58 -0.69
CA VAL A 69 30.22 1.74 -2.14
C VAL A 69 29.00 1.19 -2.88
N LEU A 70 28.51 0.03 -2.46
CA LEU A 70 27.32 -0.61 -3.00
C LEU A 70 26.05 0.19 -2.68
N GLY A 71 25.92 0.70 -1.44
CA GLY A 71 24.84 1.60 -1.04
C GLY A 71 24.83 2.92 -1.82
N ALA A 72 26.00 3.50 -2.09
CA ALA A 72 26.13 4.73 -2.90
C ALA A 72 25.69 4.56 -4.36
N ASN A 73 25.59 3.31 -4.85
CA ASN A 73 25.08 3.01 -6.18
C ASN A 73 23.56 2.76 -6.21
N SER A 74 22.86 2.82 -5.08
CA SER A 74 21.41 2.65 -5.03
C SER A 74 20.67 3.93 -5.43
N ASP A 75 19.62 3.79 -6.24
CA ASP A 75 18.68 4.89 -6.54
C ASP A 75 17.74 5.21 -5.35
N VAL A 76 17.83 4.45 -4.26
CA VAL A 76 17.01 4.63 -3.06
C VAL A 76 17.73 5.53 -2.06
N GLU A 77 17.13 6.68 -1.77
CA GLU A 77 17.59 7.59 -0.73
C GLU A 77 16.92 7.25 0.60
N ILE A 78 17.70 6.95 1.65
CA ILE A 78 17.18 6.82 3.02
C ILE A 78 16.85 8.21 3.57
N ILE A 79 15.59 8.44 3.94
CA ILE A 79 15.11 9.72 4.45
C ILE A 79 14.70 9.66 5.93
N TYR A 80 14.49 8.48 6.50
CA TYR A 80 14.12 8.33 7.90
C TYR A 80 14.65 7.03 8.47
N ASN A 81 15.10 7.05 9.73
CA ASN A 81 15.43 5.87 10.51
C ASN A 81 14.56 5.81 11.77
N SER A 82 14.19 4.61 12.19
CA SER A 82 13.22 4.36 13.26
C SER A 82 13.44 3.00 13.89
N ASP A 83 13.34 2.91 15.21
CA ASP A 83 13.28 1.61 15.90
C ASP A 83 11.85 1.05 15.97
N LYS A 84 10.88 1.80 15.45
CA LYS A 84 9.47 1.41 15.37
C LYS A 84 9.09 0.99 13.96
N TYR A 85 8.20 0.00 13.89
CA TYR A 85 7.64 -0.50 12.64
C TYR A 85 6.83 0.60 11.93
N ILE A 86 7.22 0.93 10.69
CA ILE A 86 6.55 1.91 9.84
C ILE A 86 5.41 1.21 9.11
N GLN A 87 4.19 1.48 9.55
CA GLN A 87 2.97 0.92 8.98
C GLN A 87 2.51 1.70 7.75
N ASN A 88 2.63 3.04 7.75
CA ASN A 88 2.17 3.86 6.64
C ASN A 88 3.02 5.13 6.44
N PHE A 89 3.04 5.62 5.19
CA PHE A 89 3.58 6.92 4.81
C PHE A 89 2.61 7.60 3.84
N PHE A 90 2.22 8.84 4.13
CA PHE A 90 1.25 9.57 3.32
C PHE A 90 1.45 11.09 3.41
N THR A 91 0.87 11.81 2.46
CA THR A 91 0.99 13.26 2.33
C THR A 91 -0.36 13.96 2.44
N ILE A 92 -0.44 14.99 3.28
CA ILE A 92 -1.60 15.89 3.44
C ILE A 92 -1.11 17.31 3.31
N ASP A 93 -1.67 18.09 2.39
CA ASP A 93 -1.33 19.50 2.16
C ASP A 93 0.18 19.77 2.07
N LYS A 94 0.90 18.90 1.33
CA LYS A 94 2.36 18.89 1.14
C LYS A 94 3.18 18.53 2.39
N ASN A 95 2.55 18.22 3.52
CA ASN A 95 3.20 17.68 4.71
C ASN A 95 3.16 16.16 4.68
N ASN A 96 4.29 15.54 5.04
CA ASN A 96 4.43 14.10 5.08
C ASN A 96 4.21 13.58 6.50
N TYR A 97 3.57 12.41 6.60
CA TYR A 97 3.22 11.78 7.86
C TYR A 97 3.66 10.32 7.85
N ILE A 98 4.05 9.82 9.02
CA ILE A 98 4.39 8.42 9.25
C ILE A 98 3.46 7.87 10.32
N THR A 99 2.82 6.75 10.04
CA THR A 99 2.12 5.95 11.04
C THR A 99 3.00 4.80 11.50
N PHE A 100 3.21 4.71 12.80
CA PHE A 100 3.89 3.61 13.48
C PHE A 100 2.89 2.71 14.19
N ILE A 101 3.24 1.45 14.32
CA ILE A 101 2.63 0.51 15.26
C ILE A 101 3.75 -0.02 16.14
N ASP A 102 3.57 0.06 17.46
CA ASP A 102 4.50 -0.56 18.41
C ASP A 102 4.10 -2.01 18.75
N ASN A 103 4.92 -2.67 19.57
CA ASN A 103 4.73 -4.07 19.94
C ASN A 103 3.44 -4.33 20.73
N GLU A 104 2.84 -3.30 21.33
CA GLU A 104 1.57 -3.37 22.06
C GLU A 104 0.38 -3.05 21.16
N ASN A 105 0.60 -2.94 19.85
CA ASN A 105 -0.36 -2.49 18.84
C ASN A 105 -0.86 -1.05 19.05
N ASN A 106 -0.11 -0.21 19.77
CA ASN A 106 -0.45 1.21 19.86
C ASN A 106 -0.07 1.89 18.55
N ILE A 107 -1.02 2.65 18.01
CA ILE A 107 -0.86 3.41 16.78
C ILE A 107 -0.37 4.80 17.14
N LYS A 108 0.66 5.28 16.44
CA LYS A 108 1.12 6.66 16.55
C LYS A 108 1.39 7.24 15.16
N THR A 109 0.74 8.34 14.83
CA THR A 109 0.96 9.11 13.60
C THR A 109 1.66 10.42 13.93
N ILE A 110 2.76 10.70 13.24
CA ILE A 110 3.52 11.95 13.41
C ILE A 110 3.79 12.60 12.05
N GLY A 111 3.95 13.93 12.04
CA GLY A 111 4.49 14.65 10.91
C GLY A 111 6.00 14.45 10.80
N TYR A 112 6.46 14.09 9.61
CA TYR A 112 7.87 13.86 9.31
C TYR A 112 8.74 15.12 9.53
N ASN A 113 8.20 16.31 9.25
CA ASN A 113 8.88 17.60 9.46
C ASN A 113 8.40 18.32 10.75
N GLY A 114 7.86 17.59 11.72
CA GLY A 114 7.38 18.16 12.99
C GLY A 114 6.00 18.84 12.93
N TYR A 115 5.41 19.01 11.76
CA TYR A 115 4.04 19.48 11.62
C TYR A 115 3.03 18.37 11.97
N ASN A 116 2.48 18.42 13.17
CA ASN A 116 1.55 17.41 13.66
C ASN A 116 0.10 17.88 13.55
N ILE A 117 -0.78 16.98 13.11
CA ILE A 117 -2.23 17.15 13.22
C ILE A 117 -2.67 16.34 14.43
N GLU A 118 -2.95 17.00 15.55
CA GLU A 118 -3.31 16.34 16.82
C GLU A 118 -4.51 15.38 16.67
N LYS A 119 -5.49 15.73 15.81
CA LYS A 119 -6.69 14.91 15.59
C LYS A 119 -6.42 13.48 15.10
N ILE A 120 -5.30 13.24 14.42
CA ILE A 120 -4.98 11.93 13.80
C ILE A 120 -3.85 11.19 14.51
N LYS A 121 -3.37 11.70 15.65
CA LYS A 121 -2.21 11.18 16.37
C LYS A 121 -2.31 9.69 16.70
N ASP A 122 -3.50 9.23 17.10
CA ASP A 122 -3.74 7.84 17.48
C ASP A 122 -4.61 7.10 16.44
N PHE A 123 -4.52 7.51 15.17
CA PHE A 123 -5.27 6.93 14.07
C PHE A 123 -4.37 6.25 13.06
N LEU A 124 -4.84 5.13 12.52
CA LEU A 124 -4.22 4.42 11.41
C LEU A 124 -4.72 5.00 10.09
N PHE A 125 -3.82 5.46 9.23
CA PHE A 125 -4.19 5.84 7.87
C PHE A 125 -4.60 4.60 7.07
N LEU A 126 -5.82 4.61 6.51
CA LEU A 126 -6.31 3.55 5.62
C LEU A 126 -6.08 3.92 4.16
N ASN A 127 -6.57 5.08 3.73
CA ASN A 127 -6.50 5.48 2.32
C ASN A 127 -6.80 6.97 2.11
N LYS A 128 -6.46 7.49 0.95
CA LYS A 128 -6.94 8.78 0.45
C LYS A 128 -8.12 8.56 -0.49
N ILE A 129 -9.23 9.25 -0.24
CA ILE A 129 -10.46 9.14 -1.03
C ILE A 129 -10.88 10.53 -1.52
N LYS A 130 -10.82 10.74 -2.85
CA LYS A 130 -10.96 12.08 -3.45
C LYS A 130 -9.99 13.07 -2.78
N ASP A 131 -10.55 14.11 -2.16
CA ASP A 131 -9.83 15.16 -1.44
C ASP A 131 -9.74 14.89 0.07
N ASP A 132 -10.18 13.72 0.54
CA ASP A 132 -10.24 13.38 1.96
C ASP A 132 -9.26 12.25 2.32
N CYS A 133 -8.86 12.20 3.58
CA CYS A 133 -8.00 11.17 4.14
C CYS A 133 -8.83 10.36 5.15
N VAL A 134 -8.81 9.04 4.99
CA VAL A 134 -9.57 8.11 5.82
C VAL A 134 -8.66 7.48 6.84
N PHE A 135 -9.06 7.63 8.09
CA PHE A 135 -8.33 7.18 9.26
C PHE A 135 -9.17 6.18 10.05
N LYS A 136 -8.55 5.15 10.63
CA LYS A 136 -9.20 4.18 11.51
C LYS A 136 -8.79 4.40 12.96
N ASN A 137 -9.76 4.34 13.85
CA ASN A 137 -9.55 4.12 15.28
C ASN A 137 -10.62 3.16 15.78
N LYS A 138 -10.20 1.94 16.19
CA LYS A 138 -11.10 0.86 16.58
C LYS A 138 -12.15 0.60 15.47
N ASN A 139 -13.44 0.64 15.80
CA ASN A 139 -14.57 0.38 14.89
C ASN A 139 -15.15 1.66 14.28
N LYS A 140 -14.36 2.72 14.21
CA LYS A 140 -14.73 4.00 13.61
C LYS A 140 -13.73 4.37 12.53
N ILE A 141 -14.25 4.93 11.46
CA ILE A 141 -13.44 5.69 10.51
C ILE A 141 -13.64 7.19 10.74
N PHE A 142 -12.59 7.96 10.55
CA PHE A 142 -12.57 9.42 10.61
C PHE A 142 -12.21 9.96 9.23
N LEU A 143 -13.02 10.90 8.75
CA LEU A 143 -12.83 11.63 7.50
C LEU A 143 -12.26 13.01 7.83
N LEU A 144 -10.96 13.21 7.59
CA LEU A 144 -10.23 14.37 8.08
C LEU A 144 -10.78 15.70 7.55
N LYS A 145 -11.05 15.80 6.24
CA LYS A 145 -11.50 17.06 5.62
C LYS A 145 -12.94 17.38 5.97
N LYS A 146 -13.80 16.36 6.08
CA LYS A 146 -15.19 16.52 6.53
C LYS A 146 -15.32 16.74 8.04
N ASP A 147 -14.30 16.40 8.81
CA ASP A 147 -14.32 16.39 10.27
C ASP A 147 -15.46 15.53 10.85
N ASP A 148 -15.64 14.32 10.29
CA ASP A 148 -16.77 13.44 10.59
C ASP A 148 -16.33 12.01 10.95
N TYR A 149 -17.12 11.35 11.80
CA TYR A 149 -16.90 9.99 12.29
C TYR A 149 -18.02 9.06 11.85
N ILE A 150 -17.63 7.92 11.27
CA ILE A 150 -18.58 6.91 10.82
C ILE A 150 -18.32 5.61 11.58
N ASN A 151 -19.37 5.06 12.18
CA ASN A 151 -19.32 3.77 12.88
C ASN A 151 -19.38 2.63 11.86
N ILE A 152 -18.21 2.21 11.39
CA ILE A 152 -18.07 1.11 10.45
C ILE A 152 -16.78 0.36 10.74
N ASP A 153 -16.86 -0.97 10.73
CA ASP A 153 -15.68 -1.81 10.80
C ASP A 153 -15.04 -1.90 9.40
N ALA A 154 -13.91 -1.24 9.23
CA ALA A 154 -13.12 -1.26 8.02
C ALA A 154 -11.68 -1.61 8.36
N VAL A 155 -11.15 -2.71 7.81
CA VAL A 155 -9.72 -3.01 7.76
C VAL A 155 -9.08 -2.38 6.53
N ASN A 156 -9.83 -2.28 5.43
CA ASN A 156 -9.41 -1.61 4.22
C ASN A 156 -10.63 -0.95 3.54
N ILE A 157 -10.37 0.14 2.81
CA ILE A 157 -11.40 0.90 2.09
C ILE A 157 -10.86 1.38 0.75
N ILE A 158 -11.66 1.17 -0.30
CA ILE A 158 -11.39 1.66 -1.65
C ILE A 158 -12.60 2.48 -2.09
N TYR A 159 -12.35 3.62 -2.73
CA TYR A 159 -13.41 4.44 -3.31
C TYR A 159 -13.36 4.39 -4.84
N ILE A 160 -14.46 3.99 -5.47
CA ILE A 160 -14.60 3.87 -6.93
C ILE A 160 -16.03 4.26 -7.34
N ASN A 161 -16.18 5.06 -8.39
CA ASN A 161 -17.49 5.41 -9.00
C ASN A 161 -18.61 5.75 -8.00
N ASN A 162 -18.33 6.63 -7.03
CA ASN A 162 -19.30 7.01 -6.00
C ASN A 162 -19.75 5.89 -5.06
N GLN A 163 -18.92 4.88 -4.88
CA GLN A 163 -19.14 3.80 -3.93
C GLN A 163 -17.88 3.53 -3.10
N TYR A 164 -18.07 3.00 -1.91
CA TYR A 164 -17.00 2.50 -1.07
C TYR A 164 -17.01 0.97 -1.10
N ILE A 165 -15.87 0.36 -1.41
CA ILE A 165 -15.63 -1.06 -1.20
C ILE A 165 -14.88 -1.20 0.13
N ILE A 166 -15.47 -1.92 1.07
CA ILE A 166 -14.94 -2.07 2.42
C ILE A 166 -14.69 -3.56 2.68
N GLN A 167 -13.49 -3.84 3.19
CA GLN A 167 -13.14 -5.11 3.82
C GLN A 167 -13.27 -4.97 5.33
N ASP A 168 -14.11 -5.80 5.96
CA ASP A 168 -14.29 -5.80 7.41
C ASP A 168 -13.27 -6.71 8.13
N SER A 169 -13.28 -6.72 9.47
CA SER A 169 -12.40 -7.57 10.28
C SER A 169 -12.72 -9.07 10.20
N LEU A 170 -13.85 -9.44 9.59
CA LEU A 170 -14.23 -10.82 9.30
C LEU A 170 -13.88 -11.22 7.86
N GLU A 171 -13.08 -10.41 7.16
CA GLU A 171 -12.62 -10.64 5.79
C GLU A 171 -13.71 -10.56 4.71
N LYS A 172 -14.91 -10.08 5.05
CA LYS A 172 -15.99 -9.89 4.07
C LYS A 172 -15.76 -8.61 3.30
N ILE A 173 -16.14 -8.62 2.02
CA ILE A 173 -16.02 -7.48 1.13
C ILE A 173 -17.42 -7.03 0.73
N SER A 174 -17.75 -5.78 1.03
CA SER A 174 -19.06 -5.19 0.79
C SER A 174 -18.95 -3.84 0.09
N ILE A 175 -19.99 -3.50 -0.66
CA ILE A 175 -20.18 -2.20 -1.29
C ILE A 175 -21.11 -1.36 -0.42
N TYR A 176 -20.72 -0.11 -0.23
CA TYR A 176 -21.49 0.92 0.46
C TYR A 176 -21.68 2.14 -0.47
N ASP A 177 -22.78 2.85 -0.28
CA ASP A 177 -23.06 4.13 -0.97
C ASP A 177 -22.25 5.30 -0.39
N LEU A 178 -22.42 6.51 -0.94
CA LEU A 178 -21.72 7.71 -0.47
C LEU A 178 -22.01 8.10 1.00
N ASN A 179 -23.11 7.58 1.57
CA ASN A 179 -23.54 7.81 2.94
C ASN A 179 -23.18 6.64 3.86
N PHE A 180 -22.33 5.72 3.40
CA PHE A 180 -21.94 4.52 4.13
C PHE A 180 -23.11 3.58 4.47
N ASN A 181 -24.18 3.59 3.66
CA ASN A 181 -25.21 2.56 3.74
C ASN A 181 -24.79 1.33 2.96
N PHE A 182 -25.01 0.16 3.55
CA PHE A 182 -24.72 -1.12 2.90
C PHE A 182 -25.56 -1.31 1.63
N VAL A 183 -24.93 -1.73 0.54
CA VAL A 183 -25.58 -2.02 -0.74
C VAL A 183 -25.63 -3.52 -1.00
N LYS A 184 -24.45 -4.17 -1.08
CA LYS A 184 -24.34 -5.62 -1.35
C LYS A 184 -22.99 -6.17 -0.94
N TYR A 185 -22.91 -7.50 -0.82
CA TYR A 185 -21.65 -8.22 -0.70
C TYR A 185 -21.02 -8.46 -2.08
N ILE A 186 -19.69 -8.30 -2.16
CA ILE A 186 -18.86 -8.83 -3.25
C ILE A 186 -18.36 -10.23 -2.87
N GLU A 187 -17.92 -10.42 -1.62
CA GLU A 187 -17.38 -11.67 -1.10
C GLU A 187 -17.82 -11.84 0.37
N LYS A 188 -18.29 -13.04 0.73
CA LYS A 188 -18.84 -13.34 2.06
C LYS A 188 -17.97 -14.30 2.87
N SER A 189 -16.97 -14.94 2.26
CA SER A 189 -16.11 -15.88 2.96
C SER A 189 -15.32 -15.18 4.07
N ASN A 190 -15.01 -15.91 5.15
CA ASN A 190 -14.12 -15.42 6.22
C ASN A 190 -12.64 -15.76 5.95
N GLU A 191 -12.31 -16.20 4.74
CA GLU A 191 -10.94 -16.54 4.36
C GLU A 191 -10.08 -15.28 4.32
N PHE A 192 -8.83 -15.34 4.80
CA PHE A 192 -7.96 -14.17 4.76
C PHE A 192 -7.71 -13.70 3.32
N LYS A 193 -7.99 -12.42 3.06
CA LYS A 193 -7.80 -11.81 1.74
C LYS A 193 -7.36 -10.36 1.84
N LYS A 194 -6.99 -9.78 0.70
CA LYS A 194 -6.71 -8.34 0.60
C LYS A 194 -7.34 -7.76 -0.64
N ILE A 195 -7.86 -6.54 -0.50
CA ILE A 195 -8.40 -5.75 -1.61
C ILE A 195 -7.45 -4.65 -2.03
N TYR A 196 -7.38 -4.41 -3.35
CA TYR A 196 -6.61 -3.29 -3.91
C TYR A 196 -7.39 -2.60 -5.03
N PHE A 197 -7.22 -1.29 -5.14
CA PHE A 197 -7.69 -0.55 -6.31
C PHE A 197 -6.88 -0.97 -7.53
N LEU A 198 -7.56 -1.24 -8.66
CA LEU A 198 -6.90 -1.47 -9.94
C LEU A 198 -7.20 -0.34 -10.92
N ASN A 199 -8.48 -0.06 -11.16
CA ASN A 199 -8.93 1.03 -12.03
C ASN A 199 -10.39 1.40 -11.70
N LYS A 200 -10.96 2.32 -12.49
CA LYS A 200 -12.34 2.82 -12.30
C LYS A 200 -13.44 1.76 -12.33
N LYS A 201 -13.18 0.53 -12.77
CA LYS A 201 -14.19 -0.53 -12.86
C LYS A 201 -13.83 -1.78 -12.07
N ASN A 202 -12.58 -1.91 -11.66
CA ASN A 202 -12.05 -3.16 -11.16
C ASN A 202 -11.31 -2.97 -9.85
N ILE A 203 -11.46 -3.96 -8.97
CA ILE A 203 -10.62 -4.16 -7.79
C ILE A 203 -9.88 -5.49 -7.93
N LEU A 204 -8.73 -5.61 -7.25
CA LEU A 204 -8.11 -6.89 -7.01
C LEU A 204 -8.59 -7.46 -5.69
N ILE A 205 -8.86 -8.76 -5.67
CA ILE A 205 -9.13 -9.54 -4.45
C ILE A 205 -8.13 -10.70 -4.41
N SER A 206 -7.20 -10.61 -3.48
CA SER A 206 -6.09 -11.54 -3.33
C SER A 206 -6.35 -12.48 -2.15
N PHE A 207 -6.48 -13.78 -2.42
CA PHE A 207 -6.80 -14.81 -1.43
C PHE A 207 -5.52 -15.57 -1.04
N LEU A 208 -5.25 -15.68 0.27
CA LEU A 208 -4.02 -16.30 0.75
C LEU A 208 -4.04 -17.83 0.60
N ASN A 209 -5.15 -18.48 0.99
CA ASN A 209 -5.25 -19.94 1.06
C ASN A 209 -5.07 -20.64 -0.29
N ASN A 210 -5.61 -20.06 -1.37
CA ASN A 210 -5.46 -20.60 -2.73
C ASN A 210 -4.32 -19.94 -3.51
N ASN A 211 -3.62 -18.97 -2.88
CA ASN A 211 -2.55 -18.18 -3.47
C ASN A 211 -2.92 -17.63 -4.86
N LYS A 212 -4.11 -17.05 -5.00
CA LYS A 212 -4.58 -16.44 -6.25
C LYS A 212 -5.09 -15.04 -6.02
N THR A 213 -4.81 -14.17 -6.98
CA THR A 213 -5.41 -12.85 -7.05
C THR A 213 -6.37 -12.79 -8.22
N TYR A 214 -7.56 -12.28 -7.94
CA TYR A 214 -8.62 -12.12 -8.93
C TYR A 214 -8.87 -10.65 -9.20
N MET A 215 -9.17 -10.32 -10.46
CA MET A 215 -9.78 -9.06 -10.83
C MET A 215 -11.30 -9.21 -10.73
N TYR A 216 -11.95 -8.33 -9.97
CA TYR A 216 -13.40 -8.27 -9.85
C TYR A 216 -13.92 -6.99 -10.49
N ASN A 217 -14.80 -7.13 -11.48
CA ASN A 217 -15.45 -6.02 -12.15
C ASN A 217 -16.74 -5.61 -11.42
N LEU A 218 -16.82 -4.35 -10.98
CA LEU A 218 -17.94 -3.83 -10.20
C LEU A 218 -19.24 -3.69 -11.02
N ASP A 219 -19.12 -3.44 -12.33
CA ASP A 219 -20.26 -3.23 -13.22
C ASP A 219 -20.90 -4.58 -13.59
N THR A 220 -20.08 -5.56 -13.98
CA THR A 220 -20.55 -6.86 -14.48
C THR A 220 -20.63 -7.95 -13.40
N ASN A 221 -20.08 -7.70 -12.20
CA ASN A 221 -19.90 -8.69 -11.13
C ASN A 221 -19.10 -9.93 -11.54
N LYS A 222 -18.26 -9.80 -12.58
CA LYS A 222 -17.42 -10.90 -13.06
C LYS A 222 -16.10 -10.93 -12.31
N LYS A 223 -15.61 -12.14 -12.05
CA LYS A 223 -14.34 -12.42 -11.38
C LYS A 223 -13.46 -13.23 -12.32
N GLU A 224 -12.27 -12.72 -12.61
CA GLU A 224 -11.29 -13.36 -13.49
C GLU A 224 -9.96 -13.51 -12.75
N ILE A 225 -9.17 -14.54 -13.08
CA ILE A 225 -7.84 -14.71 -12.48
C ILE A 225 -6.95 -13.60 -13.02
N PHE A 226 -6.38 -12.80 -12.11
CA PHE A 226 -5.39 -11.78 -12.44
C PHE A 226 -3.99 -12.38 -12.41
N CYS A 227 -3.62 -13.05 -11.32
CA CYS A 227 -2.36 -13.79 -11.23
C CYS A 227 -2.44 -14.99 -10.27
N ASP A 228 -1.54 -15.95 -10.46
CA ASP A 228 -1.43 -17.18 -9.64
C ASP A 228 -0.54 -16.98 -8.40
N PHE A 229 -0.64 -15.82 -7.75
CA PHE A 229 -0.05 -15.58 -6.44
C PHE A 229 -0.88 -14.64 -5.56
N PHE A 230 -0.72 -14.77 -4.24
CA PHE A 230 -1.25 -13.82 -3.28
C PHE A 230 -0.41 -12.53 -3.28
N ILE A 231 -1.08 -11.40 -3.54
CA ILE A 231 -0.55 -10.05 -3.37
C ILE A 231 -0.74 -9.60 -1.92
N ASN A 232 0.37 -9.40 -1.21
CA ASN A 232 0.43 -8.96 0.18
C ASN A 232 0.43 -7.43 0.32
N ARG A 233 1.01 -6.75 -0.67
CA ARG A 233 1.03 -5.28 -0.82
C ARG A 233 0.89 -4.95 -2.29
N ALA A 234 0.14 -3.91 -2.61
CA ALA A 234 0.08 -3.36 -3.96
C ALA A 234 -0.16 -1.86 -3.91
N VAL A 235 0.49 -1.13 -4.81
CA VAL A 235 0.28 0.29 -5.04
C VAL A 235 0.24 0.56 -6.54
N LEU A 236 -0.73 1.36 -6.97
CA LEU A 236 -0.82 1.82 -8.34
C LEU A 236 0.01 3.09 -8.49
N VAL A 237 1.08 3.04 -9.29
CA VAL A 237 1.95 4.20 -9.55
C VAL A 237 1.30 5.14 -10.55
N ASN A 238 0.60 4.59 -11.53
CA ASN A 238 -0.22 5.28 -12.53
C ASN A 238 -1.16 4.26 -13.20
N GLU A 239 -1.98 4.71 -14.16
CA GLU A 239 -2.97 3.86 -14.83
C GLU A 239 -2.38 2.62 -15.53
N GLU A 240 -1.08 2.61 -15.82
CA GLU A 240 -0.37 1.56 -16.56
C GLU A 240 0.60 0.74 -15.70
N LEU A 241 0.84 1.11 -14.43
CA LEU A 241 1.85 0.45 -13.60
C LEU A 241 1.35 0.16 -12.19
N LEU A 242 1.22 -1.13 -11.89
CA LEU A 242 1.01 -1.66 -10.55
C LEU A 242 2.30 -2.26 -10.01
N ILE A 243 2.71 -1.83 -8.81
CA ILE A 243 3.77 -2.49 -8.05
C ILE A 243 3.13 -3.35 -6.98
N ALA A 244 3.45 -4.64 -6.97
CA ALA A 244 2.91 -5.62 -6.04
C ALA A 244 4.02 -6.39 -5.32
N LYS A 245 3.78 -6.83 -4.09
CA LYS A 245 4.65 -7.75 -3.35
C LYS A 245 3.91 -9.05 -3.10
N SER A 246 4.49 -10.18 -3.48
CA SER A 246 3.96 -11.50 -3.16
C SER A 246 4.48 -12.03 -1.83
N ASN A 247 3.75 -12.95 -1.19
CA ASN A 247 4.24 -13.70 -0.05
C ASN A 247 5.21 -14.84 -0.42
N MET A 248 5.28 -15.28 -1.69
CA MET A 248 6.02 -16.50 -2.05
C MET A 248 7.54 -16.34 -2.07
N ASN A 249 8.05 -15.15 -2.40
CA ASN A 249 9.48 -14.93 -2.61
C ASN A 249 9.95 -13.55 -2.16
N ASP A 250 9.10 -12.83 -1.42
CA ASP A 250 9.31 -11.49 -0.90
C ASP A 250 9.74 -10.43 -1.94
N ASN A 251 9.78 -10.75 -3.23
CA ASN A 251 10.20 -9.80 -4.24
C ASN A 251 9.03 -8.93 -4.71
N LEU A 252 9.37 -7.75 -5.20
CA LEU A 252 8.45 -6.86 -5.88
C LEU A 252 8.19 -7.37 -7.30
N TYR A 253 6.97 -7.12 -7.76
CA TYR A 253 6.48 -7.39 -9.10
C TYR A 253 5.99 -6.09 -9.70
N PHE A 254 6.37 -5.83 -10.95
CA PHE A 254 5.92 -4.72 -11.74
C PHE A 254 4.97 -5.29 -12.79
N ILE A 255 3.74 -4.81 -12.79
CA ILE A 255 2.65 -5.34 -13.62
C ILE A 255 2.18 -4.22 -14.53
N GLU A 256 2.41 -4.42 -15.84
CA GLU A 256 2.08 -3.53 -16.97
C GLU A 256 1.02 -4.17 -17.89
#